data_AF-A0A351ULU9-F1
#
_entry.id   AF-A0A351ULU9-F1
#
_cell.length_a   1.000
_cell.length_b   1.000
_cell.length_c   1.000
_cell.angle_alpha   90.00
_cell.angle_beta   90.00
_cell.angle_gamma   90.00
#
_symmetry.space_group_name_H-M   'P 1'
#
loop_
_entity.id
_entity.type
_entity.pdbx_description
1 polymer ?
#
loop_
_entity_poly.entity_id
_entity_poly.type
_entity_poly.pdbx_seq_one_letter_code
_entity_poly.pdbx_strand_id
1 'polypeptide(L)'
;QRGLETVQAAFQRLAANPSILADLREVADYQMDVTLCAGHKPYPLPLELHGNYTNNEIQAAFGRDTFNESTQRGVGVLHFPEKKAYALLITLNKSDKDFSATTLYKDYPINVNLLHWESQSGTTQASATGQNLIAHATRGYSIYLFVRLNRTNGPLTAPFQFLGRGSQVSFAGERPISIVWQLEHPMPAELLEANRVGG
;
A
#
# COMPACT_ATOMS: atom_id res chain seq x y z
N GLN A 1 20.02 32.48 -16.85
CA GLN A 1 20.40 31.25 -16.12
C GLN A 1 19.12 30.54 -15.68
N ARG A 2 18.80 29.36 -16.24
CA ARG A 2 17.53 28.63 -16.01
C ARG A 2 17.78 27.30 -15.29
N GLY A 3 18.53 27.32 -14.20
CA GLY A 3 18.74 26.15 -13.34
C GLY A 3 18.55 26.54 -11.89
N LEU A 4 17.83 25.73 -11.12
CA LEU A 4 17.84 25.78 -9.67
C LEU A 4 18.99 24.87 -9.21
N GLU A 5 20.03 25.44 -8.60
CA GLU A 5 21.25 24.69 -8.27
C GLU A 5 21.12 23.88 -6.98
N THR A 6 20.17 24.23 -6.10
CA THR A 6 19.92 23.52 -4.84
C THR A 6 18.43 23.45 -4.51
N VAL A 7 18.04 22.44 -3.71
CA VAL A 7 16.69 22.29 -3.15
C VAL A 7 16.29 23.55 -2.37
N GLN A 8 17.22 24.11 -1.59
CA GLN A 8 16.97 25.30 -0.80
C GLN A 8 16.69 26.54 -1.67
N ALA A 9 17.44 26.73 -2.77
CA ALA A 9 17.18 27.80 -3.73
C ALA A 9 15.80 27.62 -4.42
N ALA A 10 15.39 26.38 -4.69
CA ALA A 10 14.07 26.08 -5.22
C ALA A 10 12.96 26.47 -4.24
N PHE A 11 13.08 26.07 -2.96
CA PHE A 11 12.11 26.44 -1.92
C PHE A 11 12.06 27.95 -1.66
N GLN A 12 13.21 28.64 -1.63
CA GLN A 12 13.24 30.09 -1.48
C GLN A 12 12.52 30.80 -2.63
N ARG A 13 12.73 30.33 -3.87
CA ARG A 13 12.03 30.89 -5.04
C ARG A 13 10.53 30.64 -5.00
N LEU A 14 10.11 29.44 -4.56
CA LEU A 14 8.70 29.12 -4.35
C LEU A 14 8.09 30.05 -3.29
N ALA A 15 8.76 30.18 -2.14
CA ALA A 15 8.34 31.01 -1.02
C ALA A 15 8.26 32.50 -1.38
N ALA A 16 9.09 32.97 -2.31
CA ALA A 16 9.08 34.34 -2.80
C ALA A 16 7.98 34.63 -3.85
N ASN A 17 7.16 33.65 -4.24
CA ASN A 17 6.07 33.83 -5.20
C ASN A 17 4.68 33.70 -4.52
N PRO A 18 4.06 34.83 -4.10
CA PRO A 18 2.79 34.81 -3.38
C PRO A 18 1.63 34.17 -4.16
N SER A 19 1.64 34.29 -5.50
CA SER A 19 0.60 33.69 -6.34
C SER A 19 0.65 32.17 -6.29
N ILE A 20 1.84 31.58 -6.47
CA ILE A 20 1.99 30.12 -6.40
C ILE A 20 1.67 29.61 -5.00
N LEU A 21 2.06 30.33 -3.95
CA LEU A 21 1.70 29.96 -2.58
C LEU A 21 0.19 30.01 -2.33
N ALA A 22 -0.51 30.98 -2.91
CA ALA A 22 -1.96 31.06 -2.83
C ALA A 22 -2.61 29.85 -3.53
N ASP A 23 -2.17 29.51 -4.74
CA ASP A 23 -2.67 28.34 -5.48
C ASP A 23 -2.39 27.03 -4.71
N LEU A 24 -1.19 26.86 -4.16
CA LEU A 24 -0.83 25.68 -3.36
C LEU A 24 -1.68 25.56 -2.10
N ARG A 25 -2.00 26.69 -1.46
CA ARG A 25 -2.89 26.70 -0.30
C ARG A 25 -4.32 26.33 -0.69
N GLU A 26 -4.84 26.86 -1.80
CA GLU A 26 -6.17 26.49 -2.30
C GLU A 26 -6.26 24.99 -2.59
N VAL A 27 -5.24 24.42 -3.24
CA VAL A 27 -5.18 22.96 -3.47
C VAL A 27 -5.11 22.18 -2.16
N ALA A 28 -4.32 22.65 -1.18
CA ALA A 28 -4.21 22.00 0.12
C ALA A 28 -5.54 22.05 0.91
N ASP A 29 -6.20 23.20 0.91
CA ASP A 29 -7.50 23.40 1.57
C ASP A 29 -8.57 22.52 0.92
N TYR A 30 -8.62 22.47 -0.42
CA TYR A 30 -9.50 21.55 -1.14
C TYR A 30 -9.23 20.08 -0.79
N GLN A 31 -7.96 19.67 -0.77
CA GLN A 31 -7.60 18.29 -0.40
C GLN A 31 -7.98 17.97 1.04
N MET A 32 -7.83 18.90 1.97
CA MET A 32 -8.26 18.73 3.36
C MET A 32 -9.77 18.57 3.48
N ASP A 33 -10.56 19.30 2.68
CA ASP A 33 -12.02 19.21 2.67
C ASP A 33 -12.53 17.86 2.13
N VAL A 34 -11.84 17.29 1.14
CA VAL A 34 -12.23 15.99 0.54
C VAL A 34 -11.56 14.78 1.21
N THR A 35 -10.60 14.97 2.11
CA THR A 35 -9.91 13.88 2.81
C THR A 35 -10.78 13.32 3.92
N LEU A 36 -11.13 12.05 3.81
CA LEU A 36 -11.97 11.34 4.80
C LEU A 36 -11.17 10.75 5.97
N CYS A 37 -9.84 10.91 5.99
CA CYS A 37 -8.97 10.34 7.01
C CYS A 37 -8.96 11.21 8.27
N ALA A 38 -9.15 10.59 9.44
CA ALA A 38 -9.26 11.29 10.71
C ALA A 38 -7.90 11.62 11.38
N GLY A 39 -6.76 11.53 10.66
CA GLY A 39 -5.44 11.74 11.25
C GLY A 39 -4.94 10.60 12.15
N HIS A 40 -5.63 9.45 12.17
CA HIS A 40 -5.30 8.34 13.07
C HIS A 40 -4.04 7.59 12.59
N LYS A 41 -2.97 7.61 13.40
CA LYS A 41 -1.67 6.97 13.12
C LYS A 41 -1.33 5.93 14.20
N PRO A 42 -1.93 4.73 14.18
CA PRO A 42 -1.76 3.73 15.24
C PRO A 42 -0.41 3.00 15.19
N TYR A 43 0.41 3.22 14.17
CA TYR A 43 1.69 2.54 13.96
C TYR A 43 2.86 3.53 13.94
N PRO A 44 4.10 3.07 14.21
CA PRO A 44 5.31 3.90 14.10
C PRO A 44 5.72 4.09 12.63
N LEU A 45 4.77 4.49 11.79
CA LEU A 45 4.92 4.83 10.38
C LEU A 45 4.27 6.21 10.17
N PRO A 46 4.81 7.06 9.27
CA PRO A 46 4.22 8.35 8.95
C PRO A 46 2.97 8.22 8.06
N LEU A 47 2.14 7.20 8.30
CA LEU A 47 0.98 6.84 7.48
C LEU A 47 -0.28 6.83 8.35
N GLU A 48 -1.33 7.45 7.85
CA GLU A 48 -2.65 7.49 8.45
C GLU A 48 -3.45 6.27 8.03
N LEU A 49 -4.16 5.69 9.00
CA LEU A 49 -5.10 4.61 8.73
C LEU A 49 -6.15 5.11 7.72
N HIS A 50 -6.38 4.31 6.69
CA HIS A 50 -7.25 4.57 5.54
C HIS A 50 -6.80 5.71 4.61
N GLY A 51 -5.61 6.26 4.82
CA GLY A 51 -4.95 7.18 3.89
C GLY A 51 -4.56 6.48 2.59
N ASN A 52 -4.49 7.25 1.50
CA ASN A 52 -4.12 6.77 0.17
C ASN A 52 -2.65 7.09 -0.13
N TYR A 53 -1.88 6.07 -0.48
CA TYR A 53 -0.43 6.16 -0.70
C TYR A 53 0.00 5.47 -1.98
N THR A 54 0.87 6.12 -2.73
CA THR A 54 1.60 5.53 -3.85
C THR A 54 2.64 4.54 -3.34
N ASN A 55 3.11 3.63 -4.20
CA ASN A 55 4.20 2.71 -3.85
C ASN A 55 5.45 3.46 -3.35
N ASN A 56 5.79 4.60 -3.96
CA ASN A 56 6.95 5.39 -3.55
C ASN A 56 6.78 5.97 -2.15
N GLU A 57 5.60 6.48 -1.80
CA GLU A 57 5.31 6.98 -0.45
C GLU A 57 5.36 5.85 0.58
N ILE A 58 4.84 4.66 0.23
CA ILE A 58 4.93 3.47 1.08
C ILE A 58 6.41 3.12 1.32
N GLN A 59 7.21 2.96 0.27
CA GLN A 59 8.64 2.65 0.43
C GLN A 59 9.35 3.69 1.31
N ALA A 60 9.12 4.98 1.04
CA ALA A 60 9.70 6.08 1.82
C ALA A 60 9.29 6.04 3.29
N ALA A 61 8.02 5.75 3.59
CA ALA A 61 7.51 5.59 4.95
C ALA A 61 8.19 4.44 5.71
N PHE A 62 8.62 3.40 5.01
CA PHE A 62 9.41 2.30 5.57
C PHE A 62 10.93 2.55 5.52
N GLY A 63 11.38 3.73 5.09
CA GLY A 63 12.79 4.11 5.02
C GLY A 63 13.55 3.48 3.85
N ARG A 64 12.85 2.99 2.83
CA ARG A 64 13.41 2.55 1.54
C ARG A 64 13.17 3.69 0.54
N ASP A 65 14.23 4.17 -0.10
CA ASP A 65 14.27 5.37 -0.95
C ASP A 65 14.26 6.74 -0.25
N THR A 66 15.48 7.25 -0.14
CA THR A 66 15.86 8.67 -0.18
C THR A 66 15.99 9.14 -1.63
N PHE A 67 15.85 10.45 -1.89
CA PHE A 67 15.90 11.19 -3.18
C PHE A 67 16.89 10.76 -4.29
N ASN A 68 17.85 9.86 -4.03
CA ASN A 68 18.95 9.50 -4.93
C ASN A 68 18.84 8.12 -5.58
N GLU A 69 17.93 7.26 -5.12
CA GLU A 69 17.77 5.90 -5.67
C GLU A 69 16.30 5.61 -5.97
N SER A 70 16.05 4.87 -7.05
CA SER A 70 14.74 4.34 -7.41
C SER A 70 14.78 2.85 -7.13
N THR A 71 14.44 2.43 -5.92
CA THR A 71 14.44 1.01 -5.55
C THR A 71 13.09 0.35 -5.84
N GLN A 72 13.19 -0.77 -6.57
CA GLN A 72 12.16 -1.75 -6.91
C GLN A 72 10.81 -1.24 -7.46
N ARG A 73 10.69 -1.31 -8.80
CA ARG A 73 9.39 -1.45 -9.47
C ARG A 73 9.05 -2.95 -9.55
N GLY A 74 8.45 -3.54 -8.51
CA GLY A 74 8.18 -4.98 -8.54
C GLY A 74 7.29 -5.58 -7.44
N VAL A 75 6.30 -6.35 -7.92
CA VAL A 75 5.57 -7.50 -7.34
C VAL A 75 4.97 -7.39 -5.94
N GLY A 76 3.97 -6.53 -5.74
CA GLY A 76 2.86 -6.74 -4.78
C GLY A 76 3.19 -6.92 -3.29
N VAL A 77 4.45 -7.06 -2.91
CA VAL A 77 4.94 -7.39 -1.56
C VAL A 77 6.32 -6.77 -1.42
N LEU A 78 6.45 -5.88 -0.44
CA LEU A 78 7.69 -5.22 -0.09
C LEU A 78 8.19 -5.80 1.23
N HIS A 79 9.39 -6.36 1.25
CA HIS A 79 10.01 -6.89 2.45
C HIS A 79 11.03 -5.92 3.02
N PHE A 80 10.88 -5.50 4.28
CA PHE A 80 11.79 -4.62 5.01
C PHE A 80 12.46 -5.41 6.16
N PRO A 81 13.58 -6.12 5.90
CA PRO A 81 14.19 -7.02 6.87
C PRO A 81 14.68 -6.31 8.13
N GLU A 82 15.31 -5.14 8.00
CA GLU A 82 15.80 -4.31 9.11
C GLU A 82 14.68 -3.93 10.10
N LYS A 83 13.46 -3.77 9.59
CA LYS A 83 12.28 -3.43 10.38
C LYS A 83 11.44 -4.64 10.77
N LYS A 84 11.84 -5.84 10.33
CA LYS A 84 11.02 -7.06 10.34
C LYS A 84 9.58 -6.77 9.91
N ALA A 85 9.43 -6.20 8.72
CA ALA A 85 8.11 -5.82 8.22
C ALA A 85 7.90 -6.27 6.77
N TYR A 86 6.65 -6.57 6.44
CA TYR A 86 6.18 -6.70 5.06
C TYR A 86 5.07 -5.68 4.81
N ALA A 87 5.10 -5.03 3.66
CA ALA A 87 3.96 -4.29 3.13
C ALA A 87 3.38 -5.07 1.94
N LEU A 88 2.14 -5.54 2.08
CA LEU A 88 1.41 -6.25 1.02
C LEU A 88 0.61 -5.22 0.22
N LEU A 89 0.91 -5.09 -1.07
CA LEU A 89 0.26 -4.21 -2.03
C LEU A 89 -0.76 -5.02 -2.85
N ILE A 90 -2.03 -4.86 -2.52
CA ILE A 90 -3.14 -5.71 -2.97
C ILE A 90 -4.03 -4.92 -3.94
N THR A 91 -4.35 -5.51 -5.09
CA THR A 91 -5.33 -4.97 -6.05
C THR A 91 -6.48 -5.96 -6.15
N LEU A 92 -7.69 -5.53 -5.78
CA LEU A 92 -8.86 -6.41 -5.68
C LEU A 92 -9.43 -6.76 -7.06
N ASN A 93 -9.70 -5.75 -7.89
CA ASN A 93 -10.23 -5.97 -9.24
C ASN A 93 -9.07 -6.26 -10.20
N LYS A 94 -9.07 -7.48 -10.74
CA LYS A 94 -8.09 -7.94 -11.72
C LYS A 94 -8.79 -8.00 -13.06
N SER A 95 -8.50 -7.05 -13.96
CA SER A 95 -9.00 -7.13 -15.33
C SER A 95 -8.13 -8.13 -16.12
N ASP A 96 -8.75 -8.88 -17.05
CA ASP A 96 -8.04 -9.82 -17.93
C ASP A 96 -6.97 -9.15 -18.82
N LYS A 97 -7.03 -7.82 -18.99
CA LYS A 97 -6.04 -7.05 -19.75
C LYS A 97 -4.81 -6.68 -18.92
N ASP A 98 -4.93 -6.67 -17.59
CA ASP A 98 -3.89 -6.19 -16.67
C ASP A 98 -3.00 -7.31 -16.11
N PHE A 99 -3.42 -8.57 -16.24
CA PHE A 99 -2.72 -9.73 -15.70
C PHE A 99 -2.69 -10.86 -16.74
N SER A 100 -1.54 -11.51 -16.94
CA SER A 100 -1.52 -12.76 -17.72
C SER A 100 -2.39 -13.81 -17.01
N ALA A 101 -3.12 -14.62 -17.78
CA ALA A 101 -4.03 -15.68 -17.25
C ALA A 101 -3.38 -16.63 -16.22
N THR A 102 -2.05 -16.62 -16.11
CA THR A 102 -1.23 -17.38 -15.17
C THR A 102 -0.99 -16.73 -13.80
N THR A 103 -1.44 -15.50 -13.54
CA THR A 103 -1.14 -14.75 -12.28
C THR A 103 -2.38 -14.15 -11.61
N LEU A 104 -3.55 -14.78 -11.75
CA LEU A 104 -4.76 -14.30 -11.10
C LEU A 104 -4.83 -14.82 -9.65
N TYR A 105 -4.00 -14.25 -8.78
CA TYR A 105 -4.09 -14.47 -7.33
C TYR A 105 -5.52 -14.14 -6.87
N LYS A 106 -6.06 -14.86 -5.89
CA LYS A 106 -7.38 -14.56 -5.34
C LYS A 106 -7.22 -13.65 -4.14
N ASP A 107 -7.35 -12.34 -4.35
CA ASP A 107 -7.34 -11.36 -3.27
C ASP A 107 -8.75 -10.76 -3.13
N TYR A 108 -9.38 -10.94 -1.98
CA TYR A 108 -10.74 -10.46 -1.75
C TYR A 108 -11.01 -10.23 -0.27
N PRO A 109 -11.77 -9.18 0.09
CA PRO A 109 -12.33 -9.06 1.42
C PRO A 109 -13.29 -10.21 1.70
N ILE A 110 -13.18 -10.85 2.86
CA ILE A 110 -14.18 -11.80 3.35
C ILE A 110 -15.27 -11.04 4.11
N ASN A 111 -14.88 -10.09 4.95
CA ASN A 111 -15.74 -9.13 5.63
C ASN A 111 -14.91 -7.90 6.03
N VAL A 112 -15.50 -6.97 6.79
CA VAL A 112 -14.83 -5.73 7.24
C VAL A 112 -13.50 -5.97 7.96
N ASN A 113 -13.30 -7.12 8.61
CA ASN A 113 -12.14 -7.40 9.43
C ASN A 113 -11.25 -8.52 8.86
N LEU A 114 -11.68 -9.22 7.81
CA LEU A 114 -10.99 -10.38 7.25
C LEU A 114 -10.72 -10.17 5.77
N LEU A 115 -9.48 -10.39 5.35
CA LEU A 115 -9.06 -10.31 3.95
C LEU A 115 -8.32 -11.59 3.56
N HIS A 116 -8.75 -12.20 2.46
CA HIS A 116 -8.03 -13.29 1.81
C HIS A 116 -6.98 -12.71 0.87
N TRP A 117 -5.77 -13.26 0.91
CA TRP A 117 -4.65 -12.89 0.06
C TRP A 117 -3.86 -14.12 -0.35
N GLU A 118 -3.34 -14.15 -1.57
CA GLU A 118 -2.42 -15.21 -2.02
C GLU A 118 -1.00 -14.69 -2.24
N SER A 119 -0.02 -15.49 -1.80
CA SER A 119 1.39 -15.18 -2.04
C SER A 119 1.77 -15.27 -3.50
N GLN A 120 2.94 -14.73 -3.86
CA GLN A 120 3.52 -14.98 -5.17
C GLN A 120 3.70 -16.49 -5.42
N SER A 121 3.58 -16.92 -6.67
CA SER A 121 3.69 -18.32 -7.11
C SER A 121 5.02 -18.99 -6.75
N GLY A 122 6.09 -18.21 -6.55
CA GLY A 122 7.40 -18.71 -6.11
C GLY A 122 7.53 -18.89 -4.59
N THR A 123 6.61 -18.36 -3.79
CA THR A 123 6.68 -18.42 -2.33
C THR A 123 6.13 -19.76 -1.85
N THR A 124 7.00 -20.62 -1.31
CA THR A 124 6.62 -21.86 -0.61
C THR A 124 6.38 -21.63 0.86
N GLN A 125 5.61 -22.51 1.51
CA GLN A 125 5.48 -22.48 2.97
C GLN A 125 6.85 -22.63 3.65
N ALA A 126 7.74 -23.47 3.11
CA ALA A 126 9.07 -23.69 3.67
C ALA A 126 10.08 -22.55 3.40
N SER A 127 9.79 -21.63 2.48
CA SER A 127 10.69 -20.52 2.16
C SER A 127 10.80 -19.54 3.32
N ALA A 128 11.90 -18.77 3.37
CA ALA A 128 12.08 -17.71 4.37
C ALA A 128 10.91 -16.71 4.36
N THR A 129 10.44 -16.31 3.17
CA THR A 129 9.28 -15.42 3.00
C THR A 129 7.98 -16.08 3.46
N GLY A 130 7.71 -17.32 3.04
CA GLY A 130 6.49 -18.03 3.46
C GLY A 130 6.42 -18.18 4.98
N GLN A 131 7.52 -18.59 5.61
CA GLN A 131 7.62 -18.65 7.06
C GLN A 131 7.54 -17.27 7.72
N ASN A 132 8.05 -16.21 7.11
CA ASN A 132 7.92 -14.85 7.64
C ASN A 132 6.47 -14.36 7.60
N LEU A 133 5.65 -14.83 6.66
CA LEU A 133 4.23 -14.48 6.55
C LEU A 133 3.36 -15.37 7.46
N ILE A 134 3.52 -16.68 7.37
CA ILE A 134 2.75 -17.66 8.15
C ILE A 134 3.03 -17.49 9.64
N ALA A 135 4.30 -17.54 10.03
CA ALA A 135 4.74 -17.46 11.42
C ALA A 135 5.18 -16.03 11.81
N HIS A 136 4.60 -15.00 11.18
CA HIS A 136 5.03 -13.61 11.35
C HIS A 136 5.11 -13.20 12.83
N ALA A 137 4.07 -13.47 13.63
CA ALA A 137 4.00 -13.10 15.04
C ALA A 137 5.15 -13.70 15.86
N THR A 138 5.40 -15.00 15.76
CA THR A 138 6.47 -15.67 16.52
C THR A 138 7.87 -15.29 16.03
N ARG A 139 8.01 -14.89 14.76
CA ARG A 139 9.27 -14.41 14.17
C ARG A 139 9.51 -12.91 14.39
N GLY A 140 8.55 -12.21 14.99
CA GLY A 140 8.59 -10.77 15.25
C GLY A 140 8.42 -9.91 14.00
N TYR A 141 7.74 -10.45 12.98
CA TYR A 141 7.41 -9.74 11.75
C TYR A 141 6.05 -9.05 11.85
N SER A 142 5.97 -7.78 11.42
CA SER A 142 4.71 -7.05 11.23
C SER A 142 4.27 -7.08 9.78
N ILE A 143 2.99 -7.33 9.53
CA ILE A 143 2.41 -7.39 8.18
C ILE A 143 1.45 -6.22 8.01
N TYR A 144 1.74 -5.33 7.06
CA TYR A 144 0.95 -4.14 6.75
C TYR A 144 0.24 -4.32 5.42
N LEU A 145 -1.05 -3.99 5.36
CA LEU A 145 -1.88 -4.19 4.18
C LEU A 145 -2.24 -2.86 3.52
N PHE A 146 -1.97 -2.79 2.22
CA PHE A 146 -2.23 -1.63 1.37
C PHE A 146 -3.08 -2.11 0.19
N VAL A 147 -4.32 -1.63 0.09
CA VAL A 147 -5.32 -2.20 -0.81
C VAL A 147 -5.85 -1.14 -1.76
N ARG A 148 -6.11 -1.51 -3.01
CA ARG A 148 -6.83 -0.67 -3.97
C ARG A 148 -7.83 -1.50 -4.76
N LEU A 149 -8.89 -0.85 -5.23
CA LEU A 149 -9.88 -1.48 -6.10
C LEU A 149 -9.26 -1.82 -7.45
N ASN A 150 -8.77 -0.83 -8.18
CA ASN A 150 -8.26 -0.98 -9.54
C ASN A 150 -6.79 -0.54 -9.61
N ARG A 151 -6.07 -0.98 -10.65
CA ARG A 151 -4.69 -0.53 -10.89
C ARG A 151 -4.60 0.94 -11.29
N THR A 152 -5.60 1.44 -12.00
CA THR A 152 -5.65 2.80 -12.54
C THR A 152 -6.89 3.53 -12.03
N ASN A 153 -6.75 4.85 -11.93
CA ASN A 153 -7.86 5.79 -11.77
C ASN A 153 -7.79 6.77 -12.94
N GLY A 154 -8.60 6.53 -13.97
CA GLY A 154 -8.48 7.22 -15.26
C GLY A 154 -7.09 6.98 -15.89
N PRO A 155 -6.37 8.04 -16.29
CA PRO A 155 -5.04 7.92 -16.90
C PRO A 155 -3.91 7.68 -15.87
N LEU A 156 -4.20 7.75 -14.58
CA LEU A 156 -3.19 7.70 -13.51
C LEU A 156 -3.16 6.33 -12.83
N THR A 157 -2.02 5.99 -12.23
CA THR A 157 -1.93 4.82 -11.34
C THR A 157 -2.69 5.12 -10.05
N ALA A 158 -3.61 4.23 -9.67
CA ALA A 158 -4.37 4.39 -8.44
C ALA A 158 -3.46 4.14 -7.21
N PRO A 159 -3.54 4.99 -6.17
CA PRO A 159 -2.86 4.76 -4.90
C PRO A 159 -3.45 3.55 -4.16
N PHE A 160 -2.78 3.12 -3.10
CA PHE A 160 -3.27 2.10 -2.19
C PHE A 160 -3.76 2.74 -0.89
N GLN A 161 -4.94 2.32 -0.44
CA GLN A 161 -5.48 2.67 0.86
C GLN A 161 -4.83 1.81 1.95
N PHE A 162 -4.33 2.42 3.02
CA PHE A 162 -3.67 1.72 4.11
C PHE A 162 -4.67 1.14 5.11
N LEU A 163 -4.74 -0.20 5.25
CA LEU A 163 -5.68 -0.87 6.16
C LEU A 163 -5.09 -1.20 7.54
N GLY A 164 -3.84 -0.80 7.77
CA GLY A 164 -3.13 -1.13 9.00
C GLY A 164 -2.49 -2.51 8.97
N ARG A 165 -2.34 -3.10 10.15
CA ARG A 165 -1.71 -4.41 10.34
C ARG A 165 -2.71 -5.54 10.25
N GLY A 166 -2.23 -6.69 9.77
CA GLY A 166 -2.99 -7.94 9.73
C GLY A 166 -2.29 -9.04 10.52
N SER A 167 -3.07 -9.82 11.26
CA SER A 167 -2.64 -11.07 11.91
C SER A 167 -3.12 -12.26 11.10
N GLN A 168 -2.21 -13.19 10.77
CA GLN A 168 -2.55 -14.43 10.11
C GLN A 168 -3.52 -15.27 10.98
N VAL A 169 -4.67 -15.65 10.43
CA VAL A 169 -5.66 -16.52 11.13
C VAL A 169 -5.74 -17.93 10.54
N SER A 170 -5.65 -18.07 9.21
CA SER A 170 -5.49 -19.36 8.56
C SER A 170 -4.56 -19.24 7.35
N PHE A 171 -3.96 -20.35 6.95
CA PHE A 171 -3.22 -20.47 5.70
C PHE A 171 -3.41 -21.86 5.09
N ALA A 172 -3.35 -21.95 3.77
CA ALA A 172 -3.48 -23.19 3.01
C ALA A 172 -2.74 -23.08 1.67
N GLY A 173 -2.54 -24.20 0.99
CA GLY A 173 -1.82 -24.23 -0.29
C GLY A 173 -0.31 -24.08 -0.14
N GLU A 174 0.45 -24.53 -1.14
CA GLU A 174 1.92 -24.52 -1.11
C GLU A 174 2.50 -23.44 -2.03
N ARG A 175 2.01 -23.34 -3.27
CA ARG A 175 2.40 -22.37 -4.30
C ARG A 175 1.19 -22.03 -5.18
N PRO A 176 0.50 -20.90 -4.98
CA PRO A 176 0.71 -19.92 -3.92
C PRO A 176 0.22 -20.41 -2.55
N ILE A 177 0.63 -19.72 -1.48
CA ILE A 177 0.06 -19.84 -0.15
C ILE A 177 -1.14 -18.89 -0.07
N SER A 178 -2.31 -19.42 0.19
CA SER A 178 -3.50 -18.65 0.56
C SER A 178 -3.42 -18.31 2.05
N ILE A 179 -3.56 -17.04 2.42
CA ILE A 179 -3.54 -16.57 3.80
C ILE A 179 -4.78 -15.71 4.05
N VAL A 180 -5.45 -15.96 5.17
CA VAL A 180 -6.48 -15.07 5.68
C VAL A 180 -5.87 -14.18 6.76
N TRP A 181 -5.97 -12.87 6.56
CA TRP A 181 -5.51 -11.83 7.48
C TRP A 181 -6.69 -11.26 8.25
N GLN A 182 -6.56 -11.25 9.58
CA GLN A 182 -7.39 -10.51 10.51
C GLN A 182 -6.83 -9.11 10.67
N LEU A 183 -7.57 -8.10 10.21
CA LEU A 183 -7.20 -6.70 10.34
C LEU A 183 -7.41 -6.24 11.79
N GLU A 184 -6.48 -5.40 12.27
CA GLU A 184 -6.61 -4.72 13.57
C GLU A 184 -7.70 -3.64 13.58
N HIS A 185 -7.98 -3.06 12.40
CA HIS A 185 -9.04 -2.08 12.21
C HIS A 185 -9.96 -2.51 11.06
N PRO A 186 -11.29 -2.26 11.16
CA PRO A 186 -12.21 -2.56 10.08
C PRO A 186 -11.85 -1.77 8.82
N MET A 187 -11.79 -2.46 7.68
CA MET A 187 -11.57 -1.80 6.39
C MET A 187 -12.74 -0.89 6.02
N PRO A 188 -12.51 0.15 5.21
CA PRO A 188 -13.56 1.00 4.69
C PRO A 188 -14.58 0.24 3.84
N ALA A 189 -15.86 0.64 3.92
CA ALA A 189 -16.97 -0.09 3.32
C ALA A 189 -16.88 -0.16 1.79
N GLU A 190 -16.29 0.86 1.14
CA GLU A 190 -16.08 0.92 -0.30
C GLU A 190 -15.22 -0.24 -0.83
N LEU A 191 -14.36 -0.84 0.00
CA LEU A 191 -13.54 -1.98 -0.40
C LEU A 191 -14.33 -3.30 -0.42
N LEU A 192 -15.41 -3.42 0.33
CA LEU A 192 -16.26 -4.62 0.35
C LEU A 192 -17.12 -4.74 -0.91
N GLU A 193 -17.49 -3.62 -1.51
CA GLU A 193 -18.37 -3.60 -2.69
C GLU A 193 -17.70 -4.17 -3.94
N ALA A 194 -16.36 -4.31 -3.94
CA ALA A 194 -15.58 -4.94 -5.00
C ALA A 194 -16.06 -6.37 -5.34
N ASN A 195 -16.52 -7.12 -4.33
CA ASN A 195 -16.99 -8.50 -4.52
C ASN A 195 -18.35 -8.60 -5.22
N ARG A 196 -19.11 -7.51 -5.34
CA ARG A 196 -20.48 -7.54 -5.89
C ARG A 196 -20.56 -7.36 -7.40
N VAL A 197 -19.50 -6.88 -8.03
CA VAL A 197 -19.51 -6.52 -9.47
C VAL A 197 -18.98 -7.68 -10.35
N GLY A 198 -18.47 -8.76 -9.76
CA GLY A 198 -17.92 -9.92 -10.46
C GLY A 198 -18.70 -11.23 -10.29
N GLY A 199 -19.96 -11.17 -9.84
CA GLY A 199 -20.86 -12.33 -9.70
C GLY A 199 -21.82 -12.50 -10.87
#